data_AF-A0A9E5NBD2-F1
#
_entry.id   AF-A0A9E5NBD2-F1
#
_cell.length_a   1.000
_cell.length_b   1.000
_cell.length_c   1.000
_cell.angle_alpha   90.00
_cell.angle_beta   90.00
_cell.angle_gamma   90.00
#
_symmetry.space_group_name_H-M   'P 1'
#
loop_
_entity.id
_entity.type
_entity.pdbx_description
1 polymer ?
#
loop_
_entity_poly.entity_id
_entity_poly.type
_entity_poly.pdbx_seq_one_letter_code
_entity_poly.pdbx_strand_id
1 'polypeptide(L)'
;MRILPVLILIAAAAGLVYWYSNRVPPLTPEQQETVDIFLDKYVADRELTEKEINPIVDIGEAAVPDLVETIGQVVPMRGTMRAQNDVSMVNTLARIGTRRAIDGICKILRHDYPGYYGEDRMQAAAALVRLGAKNKAGVLSAVISEHEALVAEQAQPELYGNEVVVLENALQMLEAGEGVQSTSNFGVASKLEYGFLHGE
;
A
#
# COMPACT_ATOMS: atom_id res chain seq x y z
N MET A 1 28.49 14.94 -42.59
CA MET A 1 27.47 15.09 -41.53
C MET A 1 26.36 14.06 -41.71
N ARG A 2 26.40 12.91 -41.01
CA ARG A 2 25.32 11.89 -41.02
C ARG A 2 25.04 11.31 -39.62
N ILE A 3 25.56 11.95 -38.57
CA ILE A 3 25.54 11.43 -37.20
C ILE A 3 24.20 11.72 -36.51
N LEU A 4 23.57 12.85 -36.84
CA LEU A 4 22.31 13.29 -36.23
C LEU A 4 21.11 12.35 -36.48
N PRO A 5 20.85 11.82 -37.70
CA PRO A 5 19.72 10.91 -37.91
C PRO A 5 19.90 9.54 -37.24
N VAL A 6 21.14 9.08 -37.07
CA VAL A 6 21.45 7.81 -36.39
C VAL A 6 21.20 7.92 -34.89
N LEU A 7 21.57 9.04 -34.26
CA LEU A 7 21.30 9.29 -32.84
C LEU A 7 19.81 9.39 -32.52
N ILE A 8 19.01 10.00 -33.41
CA ILE A 8 17.55 10.08 -33.25
C ILE A 8 16.91 8.68 -33.30
N LEU A 9 17.34 7.82 -34.22
CA LEU A 9 16.85 6.45 -34.32
C LEU A 9 17.22 5.60 -33.09
N ILE A 10 18.42 5.76 -32.55
CA ILE A 10 18.86 5.07 -31.33
C ILE A 10 18.05 5.55 -30.12
N ALA A 11 17.83 6.85 -29.97
CA ALA A 11 17.01 7.40 -28.88
C ALA A 11 15.55 6.96 -28.99
N ALA A 12 14.98 6.93 -30.19
CA ALA A 12 13.63 6.43 -30.43
C ALA A 12 13.52 4.94 -30.10
N ALA A 13 14.48 4.11 -30.54
CA ALA A 13 14.50 2.68 -30.22
C ALA A 13 14.68 2.43 -28.71
N ALA A 14 15.57 3.17 -28.04
CA ALA A 14 15.74 3.09 -26.59
C ALA A 14 14.48 3.51 -25.83
N GLY A 15 13.80 4.56 -26.29
CA GLY A 15 12.51 4.99 -25.74
C GLY A 15 11.41 3.95 -25.94
N LEU A 16 11.36 3.29 -27.09
CA LEU A 16 10.38 2.26 -27.42
C LEU A 16 10.62 0.98 -26.61
N VAL A 17 11.88 0.57 -26.45
CA VAL A 17 12.28 -0.54 -25.57
C VAL A 17 11.94 -0.21 -24.13
N TYR A 18 12.33 0.96 -23.62
CA TYR A 18 12.00 1.41 -22.26
C TYR A 18 10.49 1.44 -22.02
N TRP A 19 9.70 1.87 -23.00
CA TRP A 19 8.25 1.89 -22.91
C TRP A 19 7.64 0.48 -22.91
N TYR A 20 8.11 -0.43 -23.77
CA TYR A 20 7.66 -1.83 -23.77
C TYR A 20 8.07 -2.56 -22.48
N SER A 21 9.27 -2.30 -21.96
CA SER A 21 9.77 -2.92 -20.73
C SER A 21 9.02 -2.46 -19.47
N ASN A 22 8.39 -1.28 -19.50
CA ASN A 22 7.64 -0.74 -18.37
C ASN A 22 6.11 -0.92 -18.50
N ARG A 23 5.63 -1.53 -19.58
CA ARG A 23 4.22 -1.91 -19.69
C ARG A 23 3.96 -3.12 -18.83
N VAL A 24 3.01 -2.96 -17.93
CA VAL A 24 2.45 -4.09 -17.21
C VAL A 24 1.54 -4.83 -18.19
N PRO A 25 1.74 -6.14 -18.39
CA PRO A 25 0.91 -6.90 -19.31
C PRO A 25 -0.56 -6.81 -18.85
N PRO A 26 -1.52 -6.70 -19.80
CA PRO A 26 -2.92 -6.74 -19.45
C PRO A 26 -3.27 -8.09 -18.83
N LEU A 27 -4.24 -8.09 -17.92
CA LEU A 27 -4.77 -9.31 -17.32
C LEU A 27 -5.41 -10.20 -18.40
N THR A 28 -5.22 -11.51 -18.30
CA THR A 28 -6.05 -12.47 -19.04
C THR A 28 -7.47 -12.45 -18.49
N PRO A 29 -8.48 -12.94 -19.23
CA PRO A 29 -9.86 -13.00 -18.71
C PRO A 29 -9.99 -13.76 -17.38
N GLU A 30 -9.23 -14.84 -17.21
CA GLU A 30 -9.20 -15.64 -15.97
C GLU A 30 -8.55 -14.88 -14.80
N GLN A 31 -7.50 -14.12 -15.09
CA GLN A 31 -6.87 -13.25 -14.10
C GLN A 31 -7.78 -12.09 -13.71
N GLN A 32 -8.48 -11.49 -14.69
CA GLN A 32 -9.45 -10.43 -14.42
C GLN A 32 -10.58 -10.93 -13.54
N GLU A 33 -11.17 -12.09 -13.85
CA GLU A 33 -12.21 -12.69 -13.01
C GLU A 33 -11.73 -12.93 -11.57
N THR A 34 -10.48 -13.36 -11.41
CA THR A 34 -9.86 -13.55 -10.09
C THR A 34 -9.72 -12.22 -9.33
N VAL A 35 -9.28 -11.15 -10.01
CA VAL A 35 -9.17 -9.80 -9.45
C VAL A 35 -10.56 -9.27 -9.08
N ASP A 36 -11.54 -9.41 -9.94
CA ASP A 36 -12.91 -8.92 -9.71
C ASP A 36 -13.54 -9.60 -8.48
N ILE A 37 -13.39 -10.93 -8.33
CA ILE A 37 -13.89 -11.66 -7.15
C ILE A 37 -13.23 -11.16 -5.85
N PHE A 38 -11.93 -10.87 -5.89
CA PHE A 38 -11.22 -10.32 -4.75
C PHE A 38 -11.74 -8.92 -4.41
N LEU A 39 -11.85 -8.04 -5.41
CA LEU A 39 -12.28 -6.65 -5.25
C LEU A 39 -13.74 -6.56 -4.77
N ASP A 40 -14.63 -7.40 -5.26
CA ASP A 40 -16.02 -7.48 -4.80
C ASP A 40 -16.11 -7.79 -3.30
N LYS A 41 -15.25 -8.69 -2.81
CA LYS A 41 -15.17 -9.00 -1.37
C LYS A 41 -14.55 -7.87 -0.57
N TYR A 42 -13.50 -7.25 -1.10
CA TYR A 42 -12.87 -6.08 -0.51
C TYR A 42 -13.86 -4.91 -0.36
N VAL A 43 -14.60 -4.56 -1.41
CA VAL A 43 -15.58 -3.46 -1.39
C VAL A 43 -16.76 -3.77 -0.46
N ALA A 44 -17.16 -5.04 -0.37
CA ALA A 44 -18.23 -5.50 0.51
C ALA A 44 -17.83 -5.59 2.01
N ASP A 45 -16.64 -5.10 2.38
CA ASP A 45 -16.07 -5.17 3.73
C ASP A 45 -16.05 -6.61 4.31
N ARG A 46 -15.83 -7.61 3.44
CA ARG A 46 -15.73 -9.01 3.84
C ARG A 46 -14.28 -9.38 4.13
N GLU A 47 -14.09 -10.19 5.16
CA GLU A 47 -12.77 -10.74 5.49
C GLU A 47 -12.19 -11.53 4.29
N LEU A 48 -10.95 -11.18 3.93
CA LEU A 48 -10.19 -11.84 2.87
C LEU A 48 -9.29 -12.94 3.45
N THR A 49 -9.37 -14.14 2.90
CA THR A 49 -8.56 -15.29 3.33
C THR A 49 -7.33 -15.46 2.43
N GLU A 50 -6.37 -16.28 2.86
CA GLU A 50 -5.21 -16.67 2.04
C GLU A 50 -5.61 -17.24 0.67
N LYS A 51 -6.76 -17.93 0.59
CA LYS A 51 -7.24 -18.49 -0.68
C LYS A 51 -7.68 -17.42 -1.67
N GLU A 52 -8.10 -16.25 -1.19
CA GLU A 52 -8.41 -15.10 -2.04
C GLU A 52 -7.19 -14.20 -2.27
N ILE A 53 -6.28 -14.09 -1.31
CA ILE A 53 -5.08 -13.24 -1.43
C ILE A 53 -4.01 -13.88 -2.31
N ASN A 54 -3.70 -15.18 -2.13
CA ASN A 54 -2.62 -15.86 -2.86
C ASN A 54 -2.75 -15.72 -4.39
N PRO A 55 -3.92 -15.94 -5.00
CA PRO A 55 -4.06 -15.79 -6.45
C PRO A 55 -3.75 -14.37 -6.94
N ILE A 56 -4.10 -13.34 -6.17
CA ILE A 56 -3.80 -11.93 -6.51
C ILE A 56 -2.30 -11.66 -6.42
N VAL A 57 -1.64 -12.20 -5.40
CA VAL A 57 -0.19 -12.11 -5.24
C VAL A 57 0.53 -12.84 -6.39
N ASP A 58 0.01 -13.98 -6.83
CA ASP A 58 0.54 -14.74 -7.96
C ASP A 58 0.37 -14.00 -9.30
N ILE A 59 -0.72 -13.24 -9.47
CA ILE A 59 -0.90 -12.32 -10.60
C ILE A 59 0.12 -11.16 -10.54
N GLY A 60 0.43 -10.68 -9.34
CA GLY A 60 1.52 -9.76 -9.08
C GLY A 60 1.26 -8.34 -9.62
N GLU A 61 2.28 -7.75 -10.25
CA GLU A 61 2.26 -6.38 -10.78
C GLU A 61 1.05 -6.09 -11.70
N ALA A 62 0.53 -7.11 -12.39
CA ALA A 62 -0.62 -6.97 -13.29
C ALA A 62 -1.92 -6.60 -12.58
N ALA A 63 -2.10 -7.03 -11.32
CA ALA A 63 -3.30 -6.71 -10.54
C ALA A 63 -3.24 -5.31 -9.90
N VAL A 64 -2.04 -4.76 -9.72
CA VAL A 64 -1.82 -3.52 -8.93
C VAL A 64 -2.66 -2.33 -9.41
N PRO A 65 -2.83 -2.05 -10.71
CA PRO A 65 -3.67 -0.93 -11.15
C PRO A 65 -5.10 -1.00 -10.60
N ASP A 66 -5.74 -2.16 -10.74
CA ASP A 66 -7.12 -2.38 -10.29
C ASP A 66 -7.21 -2.29 -8.76
N LEU A 67 -6.27 -2.93 -8.05
CA LEU A 67 -6.18 -2.85 -6.58
C LEU A 67 -6.09 -1.39 -6.09
N VAL A 68 -5.22 -0.59 -6.72
CA VAL A 68 -5.00 0.82 -6.32
C VAL A 68 -6.19 1.71 -6.66
N GLU A 69 -6.88 1.43 -7.77
CA GLU A 69 -8.10 2.13 -8.16
C GLU A 69 -9.22 1.93 -7.14
N THR A 70 -9.35 0.72 -6.57
CA THR A 70 -10.40 0.38 -5.60
C THR A 70 -10.16 0.91 -4.18
N ILE A 71 -8.94 1.31 -3.81
CA ILE A 71 -8.65 1.90 -2.49
C ILE A 71 -9.60 3.07 -2.20
N GLY A 72 -10.26 3.03 -1.04
CA GLY A 72 -11.22 4.04 -0.58
C GLY A 72 -12.65 3.84 -1.09
N GLN A 73 -12.93 2.75 -1.81
CA GLN A 73 -14.27 2.43 -2.30
C GLN A 73 -15.07 1.50 -1.37
N VAL A 74 -14.48 1.07 -0.24
CA VAL A 74 -15.18 0.23 0.74
C VAL A 74 -16.43 0.96 1.23
N VAL A 75 -17.59 0.34 1.08
CA VAL A 75 -18.85 0.89 1.56
C VAL A 75 -19.02 0.42 3.01
N PRO A 76 -18.94 1.31 4.02
CA PRO A 76 -19.11 0.89 5.40
C PRO A 76 -20.48 0.22 5.55
N MET A 77 -20.52 -1.01 6.05
CA MET A 77 -21.79 -1.61 6.47
C MET A 77 -22.43 -0.68 7.49
N ARG A 78 -23.70 -0.29 7.26
CA ARG A 78 -24.43 0.62 8.14
C ARG A 78 -24.33 0.17 9.60
N GLY A 79 -23.61 0.95 10.42
CA GLY A 79 -23.51 0.74 11.86
C GLY A 79 -22.17 0.20 12.36
N THR A 80 -21.25 -0.23 11.49
CA THR A 80 -19.86 -0.56 11.89
C THR A 80 -18.96 0.65 11.59
N MET A 81 -18.27 1.16 12.63
CA MET A 81 -17.32 2.29 12.50
C MET A 81 -15.93 1.88 12.01
N ARG A 82 -15.69 0.59 11.78
CA ARG A 82 -14.42 0.04 11.32
C ARG A 82 -14.64 -0.70 10.01
N ALA A 83 -14.11 -0.15 8.91
CA ALA A 83 -13.79 -0.96 7.75
C ALA A 83 -12.46 -1.66 8.07
N GLN A 84 -12.40 -2.99 7.93
CA GLN A 84 -11.18 -3.76 8.22
C GLN A 84 -10.35 -4.05 6.96
N ASN A 85 -10.83 -3.61 5.80
CA ASN A 85 -10.35 -4.14 4.53
C ASN A 85 -9.10 -3.45 3.98
N ASP A 86 -8.75 -2.23 4.41
CA ASP A 86 -7.52 -1.58 3.97
C ASP A 86 -6.26 -2.25 4.53
N VAL A 87 -6.31 -2.83 5.74
CA VAL A 87 -5.27 -3.74 6.26
C VAL A 87 -5.01 -4.90 5.30
N SER A 88 -6.06 -5.51 4.75
CA SER A 88 -5.94 -6.62 3.79
C SER A 88 -5.34 -6.16 2.47
N MET A 89 -5.75 -4.98 2.00
CA MET A 89 -5.21 -4.36 0.79
C MET A 89 -3.72 -4.04 0.97
N VAL A 90 -3.31 -3.47 2.10
CA VAL A 90 -1.90 -3.23 2.44
C VAL A 90 -1.12 -4.54 2.42
N ASN A 91 -1.60 -5.60 3.08
CA ASN A 91 -0.91 -6.88 3.12
C ASN A 91 -0.75 -7.48 1.71
N THR A 92 -1.79 -7.39 0.89
CA THR A 92 -1.77 -7.89 -0.49
C THR A 92 -0.74 -7.12 -1.34
N LEU A 93 -0.79 -5.80 -1.31
CA LEU A 93 0.16 -4.94 -2.01
C LEU A 93 1.59 -5.14 -1.50
N ALA A 94 1.78 -5.35 -0.19
CA ALA A 94 3.10 -5.58 0.39
C ALA A 94 3.70 -6.92 -0.04
N ARG A 95 2.87 -7.95 -0.19
CA ARG A 95 3.28 -9.25 -0.72
C ARG A 95 3.64 -9.18 -2.20
N ILE A 96 2.97 -8.34 -2.98
CA ILE A 96 3.36 -8.03 -4.37
C ILE A 96 4.69 -7.28 -4.40
N GLY A 97 4.88 -6.30 -3.51
CA GLY A 97 6.18 -5.68 -3.21
C GLY A 97 6.81 -4.84 -4.34
N THR A 98 6.10 -4.63 -5.44
CA THR A 98 6.59 -3.84 -6.57
C THR A 98 6.55 -2.34 -6.25
N ARG A 99 7.25 -1.53 -7.06
CA ARG A 99 7.24 -0.07 -6.89
C ARG A 99 5.82 0.51 -6.91
N ARG A 100 4.95 0.04 -7.82
CA ARG A 100 3.56 0.52 -7.88
C ARG A 100 2.74 0.04 -6.71
N ALA A 101 2.96 -1.18 -6.23
CA ALA A 101 2.27 -1.68 -5.05
C ALA A 101 2.65 -0.85 -3.80
N ILE A 102 3.94 -0.51 -3.65
CA ILE A 102 4.42 0.41 -2.61
C ILE A 102 3.78 1.80 -2.75
N ASP A 103 3.61 2.32 -3.97
CA ASP A 103 2.90 3.58 -4.20
C ASP A 103 1.41 3.46 -3.80
N GLY A 104 0.79 2.30 -4.00
CA GLY A 104 -0.54 1.96 -3.48
C GLY A 104 -0.62 1.95 -1.96
N ILE A 105 0.36 1.35 -1.27
CA ILE A 105 0.47 1.41 0.20
C ILE A 105 0.58 2.87 0.67
N CYS A 106 1.31 3.72 -0.06
CA CYS A 106 1.37 5.15 0.25
C CYS A 106 0.02 5.87 0.09
N LYS A 107 -0.86 5.40 -0.81
CA LYS A 107 -2.22 5.95 -0.93
C LYS A 107 -3.05 5.66 0.32
N ILE A 108 -2.96 4.44 0.85
CA ILE A 108 -3.61 4.05 2.12
C ILE A 108 -3.01 4.82 3.29
N LEU A 109 -1.68 4.96 3.33
CA LEU A 109 -1.00 5.73 4.38
C LEU A 109 -1.47 7.20 4.43
N ARG A 110 -1.70 7.85 3.29
CA ARG A 110 -2.26 9.21 3.28
C ARG A 110 -3.72 9.23 3.71
N HIS A 111 -4.48 8.21 3.33
CA HIS A 111 -5.90 8.11 3.65
C HIS A 111 -6.69 9.32 3.13
N ASP A 112 -6.44 9.74 1.88
CA ASP A 112 -7.09 10.89 1.22
C ASP A 112 -8.57 10.58 0.83
N TYR A 113 -9.26 9.76 1.61
CA TYR A 113 -10.62 9.29 1.36
C TYR A 113 -11.41 9.15 2.68
N PRO A 114 -12.76 9.16 2.64
CA PRO A 114 -13.56 9.08 3.86
C PRO A 114 -13.40 7.73 4.56
N GLY A 115 -13.25 7.72 5.89
CA GLY A 115 -13.19 6.48 6.68
C GLY A 115 -12.42 6.64 7.99
N TYR A 116 -12.27 5.53 8.71
CA TYR A 116 -11.36 5.42 9.85
C TYR A 116 -9.93 5.22 9.33
N TYR A 117 -8.94 5.87 9.94
CA TYR A 117 -7.58 5.95 9.38
C TYR A 117 -6.47 5.48 10.34
N GLY A 118 -6.76 5.21 11.62
CA GLY A 118 -5.73 4.89 12.62
C GLY A 118 -4.98 3.57 12.35
N GLU A 119 -5.72 2.46 12.26
CA GLU A 119 -5.15 1.12 12.07
C GLU A 119 -4.53 0.95 10.67
N ASP A 120 -5.17 1.52 9.65
CA ASP A 120 -4.70 1.45 8.26
C ASP A 120 -3.37 2.19 8.06
N ARG A 121 -3.21 3.37 8.68
CA ARG A 121 -1.94 4.12 8.67
C ARG A 121 -0.83 3.35 9.36
N MET A 122 -1.09 2.78 10.53
CA MET A 122 -0.08 1.97 11.26
C MET A 122 0.33 0.74 10.46
N GLN A 123 -0.62 0.03 9.85
CA GLN A 123 -0.34 -1.13 9.01
C GLN A 123 0.45 -0.74 7.76
N ALA A 124 0.07 0.33 7.08
CA ALA A 124 0.79 0.83 5.91
C ALA A 124 2.23 1.23 6.27
N ALA A 125 2.44 1.93 7.38
CA ALA A 125 3.77 2.29 7.86
C ALA A 125 4.62 1.05 8.17
N ALA A 126 4.06 0.04 8.86
CA ALA A 126 4.74 -1.23 9.13
C ALA A 126 5.14 -1.97 7.85
N ALA A 127 4.26 -1.98 6.84
CA ALA A 127 4.57 -2.57 5.55
C ALA A 127 5.72 -1.85 4.84
N LEU A 128 5.73 -0.51 4.85
CA LEU A 128 6.85 0.27 4.28
C LEU A 128 8.19 -0.02 4.97
N VAL A 129 8.19 -0.14 6.31
CA VAL A 129 9.38 -0.55 7.07
C VAL A 129 9.85 -1.92 6.64
N ARG A 130 8.99 -2.93 6.62
CA ARG A 130 9.37 -4.30 6.24
C ARG A 130 9.89 -4.41 4.81
N LEU A 131 9.30 -3.66 3.90
CA LEU A 131 9.74 -3.57 2.51
C LEU A 131 11.05 -2.78 2.34
N GLY A 132 11.56 -2.14 3.40
CA GLY A 132 12.75 -1.30 3.33
C GLY A 132 12.58 -0.11 2.40
N ALA A 133 11.35 0.43 2.31
CA ALA A 133 10.98 1.50 1.41
C ALA A 133 11.47 2.88 1.89
N LYS A 134 12.77 3.01 2.17
CA LYS A 134 13.40 4.19 2.79
C LYS A 134 13.08 5.50 2.06
N ASN A 135 12.94 5.44 0.74
CA ASN A 135 12.57 6.59 -0.09
C ASN A 135 11.14 7.11 0.16
N LYS A 136 10.35 6.45 1.02
CA LYS A 136 9.00 6.84 1.43
C LYS A 136 8.95 7.50 2.82
N ALA A 137 10.08 7.64 3.52
CA ALA A 137 10.13 8.31 4.82
C ALA A 137 9.51 9.72 4.80
N GLY A 138 9.75 10.51 3.74
CA GLY A 138 9.14 11.84 3.61
C GLY A 138 7.61 11.82 3.48
N VAL A 139 7.03 10.74 2.94
CA VAL A 139 5.56 10.57 2.91
C VAL A 139 5.04 10.28 4.31
N LEU A 140 5.69 9.37 5.03
CA LEU A 140 5.31 9.01 6.40
C LEU A 140 5.44 10.21 7.36
N SER A 141 6.51 10.99 7.25
CA SER A 141 6.70 12.22 8.04
C SER A 141 5.56 13.23 7.83
N ALA A 142 5.14 13.46 6.59
CA ALA A 142 4.00 14.35 6.31
C ALA A 142 2.69 13.82 6.93
N VAL A 143 2.46 12.51 6.85
CA VAL A 143 1.27 11.86 7.42
C VAL A 143 1.26 11.92 8.95
N ILE A 144 2.42 11.82 9.60
CA ILE A 144 2.54 12.00 11.06
C ILE A 144 2.09 13.40 11.46
N SER A 145 2.65 14.44 10.82
CA SER A 145 2.28 15.83 11.15
C SER A 145 0.80 16.13 10.92
N GLU A 146 0.20 15.55 9.88
CA GLU A 146 -1.24 15.63 9.66
C GLU A 146 -2.03 14.90 10.75
N HIS A 147 -1.61 13.69 11.13
CA HIS A 147 -2.27 12.89 12.16
C HIS A 147 -2.20 13.57 13.53
N GLU A 148 -1.06 14.17 13.89
CA GLU A 148 -0.90 14.98 15.10
C GLU A 148 -1.90 16.14 15.16
N ALA A 149 -2.08 16.85 14.05
CA ALA A 149 -3.06 17.93 13.96
C ALA A 149 -4.50 17.40 14.16
N LEU A 150 -4.84 16.28 13.53
CA LEU A 150 -6.15 15.63 13.70
C LEU A 150 -6.39 15.18 15.15
N VAL A 151 -5.38 14.64 15.82
CA VAL A 151 -5.45 14.22 17.23
C VAL A 151 -5.61 15.44 18.14
N ALA A 152 -4.91 16.53 17.88
CA ALA A 152 -5.01 17.77 18.64
C ALA A 152 -6.40 18.43 18.55
N GLU A 153 -7.13 18.20 17.45
CA GLU A 153 -8.50 18.67 17.26
C GLU A 153 -9.57 17.77 17.94
N GLN A 154 -9.20 16.58 18.44
CA GLN A 154 -10.12 15.69 19.15
C GLN A 154 -10.52 16.24 20.52
N ALA A 155 -11.69 15.84 21.00
CA ALA A 155 -12.16 16.19 22.34
C ALA A 155 -11.32 15.58 23.47
N GLN A 156 -10.63 14.46 23.19
CA GLN A 156 -9.78 13.73 24.14
C GLN A 156 -8.48 13.27 23.45
N PRO A 157 -7.56 14.19 23.10
CA PRO A 157 -6.33 13.87 22.37
C PRO A 157 -5.48 12.77 23.02
N GLU A 158 -5.50 12.69 24.35
CA GLU A 158 -4.81 11.68 25.15
C GLU A 158 -5.25 10.24 24.87
N LEU A 159 -6.43 10.04 24.28
CA LEU A 159 -6.93 8.71 23.89
C LEU A 159 -6.56 8.31 22.45
N TYR A 160 -6.10 9.24 21.63
CA TYR A 160 -5.87 9.05 20.18
C TYR A 160 -4.42 9.31 19.73
N GLY A 161 -3.49 9.46 20.69
CA GLY A 161 -2.08 9.76 20.41
C GLY A 161 -1.18 8.52 20.25
N ASN A 162 -1.66 7.32 20.57
CA ASN A 162 -0.83 6.11 20.51
C ASN A 162 -0.44 5.76 19.07
N GLU A 163 -1.32 6.04 18.10
CA GLU A 163 -1.07 5.86 16.68
C GLU A 163 0.09 6.73 16.21
N VAL A 164 0.19 7.98 16.70
CA VAL A 164 1.31 8.89 16.38
C VAL A 164 2.63 8.26 16.78
N VAL A 165 2.73 7.73 18.01
CA VAL A 165 3.95 7.09 18.52
C VAL A 165 4.37 5.90 17.64
N VAL A 166 3.41 5.07 17.24
CA VAL A 166 3.68 3.92 16.34
C VAL A 166 4.20 4.39 14.98
N LEU A 167 3.62 5.45 14.42
CA LEU A 167 4.05 6.02 13.13
C LEU A 167 5.45 6.66 13.24
N GLU A 168 5.75 7.36 14.33
CA GLU A 168 7.09 7.92 14.60
C GLU A 168 8.16 6.83 14.70
N ASN A 169 7.86 5.74 15.40
CA ASN A 169 8.76 4.58 15.47
C ASN A 169 8.99 3.98 14.08
N ALA A 170 7.96 3.85 13.26
CA ALA A 170 8.11 3.42 11.88
C ALA A 170 9.00 4.36 11.06
N LEU A 171 8.84 5.69 11.25
CA LEU A 171 9.67 6.68 10.56
C LEU A 171 11.14 6.51 10.94
N GLN A 172 11.45 6.38 12.23
CA GLN A 172 12.81 6.17 12.71
C GLN A 172 13.45 4.92 12.09
N MET A 173 12.75 3.78 12.13
CA MET A 173 13.23 2.53 11.52
C MET A 173 13.45 2.67 10.01
N LEU A 174 12.54 3.35 9.31
CA LEU A 174 12.62 3.55 7.87
C LEU A 174 13.79 4.46 7.47
N GLU A 175 14.04 5.53 8.24
CA GLU A 175 15.18 6.45 8.06
C GLU A 175 16.51 5.77 8.38
N ALA A 176 16.55 4.97 9.45
CA ALA A 176 17.70 4.14 9.81
C ALA A 176 17.97 3.05 8.76
N GLY A 177 16.96 2.68 7.97
CA GLY A 177 17.06 1.63 6.95
C GLY A 177 17.01 0.23 7.55
N GLU A 178 16.34 0.06 8.67
CA GLU A 178 16.21 -1.21 9.42
C GLU A 178 15.26 -2.22 8.74
N GLY A 179 14.66 -1.84 7.62
CA GLY A 179 13.81 -2.71 6.82
C GLY A 179 14.55 -3.89 6.20
N VAL A 180 13.92 -5.08 6.26
CA VAL A 180 14.50 -6.35 5.78
C VAL A 180 14.22 -6.67 4.30
N GLN A 181 13.58 -5.76 3.56
CA GLN A 181 13.14 -5.96 2.16
C GLN A 181 12.38 -7.29 1.97
N SER A 182 11.53 -7.64 2.94
CA SER A 182 10.78 -8.90 2.93
C SER A 182 9.37 -8.67 2.41
N THR A 183 8.98 -9.43 1.39
CA THR A 183 7.58 -9.62 0.98
C THR A 183 6.92 -10.81 1.69
N SER A 184 7.68 -11.52 2.54
CA SER A 184 7.19 -12.65 3.34
C SER A 184 6.70 -12.21 4.73
N ASN A 185 5.85 -13.04 5.33
CA ASN A 185 5.28 -12.85 6.68
C ASN A 185 4.28 -11.69 6.83
N PHE A 186 3.61 -11.30 5.74
CA PHE A 186 2.35 -10.55 5.81
C PHE A 186 1.19 -11.54 5.98
N GLY A 187 0.64 -11.62 7.19
CA GLY A 187 -0.45 -12.52 7.55
C GLY A 187 -1.81 -12.15 6.96
N VAL A 188 -2.82 -12.96 7.28
CA VAL A 188 -4.21 -12.78 6.82
C VAL A 188 -4.92 -11.58 7.45
N ALA A 189 -5.93 -11.13 6.71
CA ALA A 189 -6.72 -9.90 6.69
C ALA A 189 -6.93 -9.01 7.93
N SER A 190 -6.85 -9.52 9.15
CA SER A 190 -7.14 -8.73 10.37
C SER A 190 -5.99 -8.68 11.36
N LYS A 191 -4.90 -9.42 11.10
CA LYS A 191 -3.76 -9.40 11.99
C LYS A 191 -2.97 -8.13 11.74
N LEU A 192 -3.10 -7.19 12.68
CA LEU A 192 -2.26 -6.00 12.74
C LEU A 192 -0.81 -6.44 12.92
N GLU A 193 0.02 -6.07 11.96
CA GLU A 193 1.40 -6.52 11.88
C GLU A 193 2.40 -5.43 12.24
N TYR A 194 1.95 -4.40 12.94
CA TYR A 194 2.76 -3.32 13.46
C TYR A 194 3.23 -3.55 14.91
N GLY A 195 3.02 -4.74 15.49
CA GLY A 195 3.42 -5.04 16.88
C GLY A 195 4.88 -4.72 17.19
N PHE A 196 5.77 -4.87 16.20
CA PHE A 196 7.19 -4.56 16.30
C PHE A 196 7.51 -3.06 16.34
N LEU A 197 6.55 -2.19 16.02
CA LEU A 197 6.68 -0.75 16.05
C LEU A 197 6.38 -0.14 17.42
N HIS A 198 5.92 -0.91 18.41
CA HIS A 198 5.58 -0.37 19.73
C HIS A 198 6.80 -0.07 20.62
N GLY A 199 8.03 -0.42 20.19
CA GLY A 199 9.20 -0.40 21.05
C GLY A 199 9.12 -1.48 22.15
N GLU A 200 10.26 -1.92 22.66
CA GLU A 200 10.32 -2.71 23.91
C GLU A 200 10.24 -1.79 25.14
#